data_AF-A0A0V9UCX4-F1
#
_entry.id   AF-A0A0V9UCX4-F1
#
_cell.length_a   1.000
_cell.length_b   1.000
_cell.length_c   1.000
_cell.angle_alpha   90.00
_cell.angle_beta   90.00
_cell.angle_gamma   90.00
#
_symmetry.space_group_name_H-M   'P 1'
#
loop_
_entity.id
_entity.type
_entity.pdbx_description
1 polymer ?
#
loop_
_entity_poly.entity_id
_entity_poly.type
_entity_poly.pdbx_seq_one_letter_code
_entity_poly.pdbx_strand_id
1 'polypeptide(L)'
;MNNDLVAEATSAQCASAATAITTHLDPEEPSLRFFSWGWVRVLHPLFLRAICTAATPTEAEQIVTNHYRTCGLVAITHVLAHPPYAISADNRAKIKHATTTLRKDVCDAVIRDLTTNRTQDQRRMSQVLTFLDYLDDEMWTQIRERIDPMLDARTITQGDLAARFVSTFSEEDINKFHRDEFEKLVPFASWRSDQFPEDDTSSLLEDTTLESLAIYAARIVRPILEAQPPETTG
;
A
#
# COMPACT_ATOMS: atom_id res chain seq x y z
N MET A 1 -4.04 -18.90 -16.57
CA MET A 1 -5.51 -19.06 -16.54
C MET A 1 -6.05 -18.37 -17.79
N ASN A 2 -6.81 -19.08 -18.61
CA ASN A 2 -7.22 -18.60 -19.93
C ASN A 2 -8.22 -17.44 -19.78
N ASN A 3 -7.89 -16.26 -20.33
CA ASN A 3 -8.84 -15.14 -20.47
C ASN A 3 -10.11 -15.54 -21.24
N ASP A 4 -10.08 -16.68 -21.94
CA ASP A 4 -11.18 -17.24 -22.72
C ASP A 4 -12.44 -17.54 -21.88
N LEU A 5 -12.33 -17.84 -20.58
CA LEU A 5 -13.50 -18.10 -19.72
C LEU A 5 -14.33 -16.84 -19.40
N VAL A 6 -13.74 -15.65 -19.53
CA VAL A 6 -14.39 -14.35 -19.23
C VAL A 6 -14.61 -13.53 -20.51
N ALA A 7 -14.10 -13.99 -21.65
CA ALA A 7 -14.11 -13.23 -22.91
C ALA A 7 -15.54 -12.89 -23.38
N GLU A 8 -16.51 -13.76 -23.14
CA GLU A 8 -17.90 -13.57 -23.58
C GLU A 8 -18.79 -12.88 -22.51
N ALA A 9 -18.30 -12.74 -21.28
CA ALA A 9 -19.06 -12.11 -20.21
C ALA A 9 -19.13 -10.59 -20.40
N THR A 10 -20.31 -10.02 -20.12
CA THR A 10 -20.52 -8.57 -20.16
C THR A 10 -19.81 -7.88 -18.99
N SER A 11 -19.59 -6.57 -19.13
CA SER A 11 -19.06 -5.70 -18.08
C SER A 11 -19.79 -5.90 -16.74
N ALA A 12 -21.12 -5.84 -16.77
CA ALA A 12 -21.97 -5.99 -15.58
C ALA A 12 -21.87 -7.39 -14.93
N GLN A 13 -21.81 -8.46 -15.74
CA GLN A 13 -21.66 -9.82 -15.21
C GLN A 13 -20.31 -9.98 -14.49
N CYS A 14 -19.23 -9.46 -15.08
CA CYS A 14 -17.91 -9.53 -14.49
C CYS A 14 -17.83 -8.72 -13.18
N ALA A 15 -18.38 -7.49 -13.17
CA ALA A 15 -18.43 -6.65 -11.99
C ALA A 15 -19.23 -7.31 -10.86
N SER A 16 -20.41 -7.86 -11.18
CA SER A 16 -21.26 -8.54 -10.21
C SER A 16 -20.58 -9.79 -9.62
N ALA A 17 -19.96 -10.61 -10.46
CA ALA A 17 -19.25 -11.80 -10.03
C ALA A 17 -18.05 -11.46 -9.13
N ALA A 18 -17.24 -10.47 -9.51
CA ALA A 18 -16.10 -10.03 -8.70
C ALA A 18 -16.55 -9.54 -7.32
N THR A 19 -17.60 -8.71 -7.26
CA THR A 19 -18.17 -8.23 -6.00
C THR A 19 -18.71 -9.38 -5.15
N ALA A 20 -19.51 -10.28 -5.73
CA ALA A 20 -20.07 -11.40 -5.00
C ALA A 20 -18.99 -12.32 -4.40
N ILE A 21 -17.98 -12.68 -5.19
CA ILE A 21 -16.85 -13.48 -4.70
C ILE A 21 -16.14 -12.73 -3.57
N THR A 22 -15.84 -11.44 -3.75
CA THR A 22 -15.14 -10.64 -2.75
C THR A 22 -15.94 -10.50 -1.46
N THR A 23 -17.26 -10.34 -1.50
CA THR A 23 -18.11 -10.30 -0.29
C THR A 23 -18.16 -11.64 0.46
N HIS A 24 -17.99 -12.76 -0.24
CA HIS A 24 -17.96 -14.09 0.38
C HIS A 24 -16.60 -14.46 0.98
N LEU A 25 -15.54 -13.76 0.56
CA LEU A 25 -14.21 -13.87 1.16
C LEU A 25 -14.17 -12.85 2.30
N ASP A 26 -14.04 -13.29 3.56
CA ASP A 26 -13.98 -12.37 4.70
C ASP A 26 -12.81 -11.37 4.51
N PRO A 27 -13.08 -10.08 4.26
CA PRO A 27 -12.03 -9.12 3.97
C PRO A 27 -11.37 -8.57 5.24
N GLU A 28 -11.92 -8.86 6.43
CA GLU A 28 -11.46 -8.34 7.73
C GLU A 28 -10.69 -9.37 8.57
N GLU A 29 -10.66 -10.64 8.17
CA GLU A 29 -9.90 -11.65 8.90
C GLU A 29 -8.38 -11.46 8.68
N PRO A 30 -7.55 -11.32 9.74
CA PRO A 30 -6.09 -11.12 9.63
C PRO A 30 -5.32 -12.32 9.10
N SER A 31 -6.02 -13.37 8.67
CA SER A 31 -5.44 -14.45 7.88
C SER A 31 -5.12 -13.89 6.50
N LEU A 32 -4.08 -13.06 6.43
CA LEU A 32 -3.35 -12.50 5.26
C LEU A 32 -2.92 -13.57 4.23
N ARG A 33 -3.31 -14.83 4.44
CA ARG A 33 -3.28 -15.95 3.49
C ARG A 33 -4.55 -16.05 2.62
N PHE A 34 -5.62 -15.29 2.87
CA PHE A 34 -6.86 -15.34 2.06
C PHE A 34 -6.72 -14.68 0.68
N PHE A 35 -5.94 -13.59 0.59
CA PHE A 35 -5.38 -13.06 -0.66
C PHE A 35 -4.06 -13.74 -1.06
N SER A 36 -3.77 -14.93 -0.51
CA SER A 36 -2.78 -15.80 -1.14
C SER A 36 -3.16 -15.91 -2.62
N TRP A 37 -2.14 -15.78 -3.46
CA TRP A 37 -2.09 -15.71 -4.92
C TRP A 37 -3.16 -16.45 -5.75
N GLY A 38 -3.97 -17.34 -5.18
CA GLY A 38 -5.09 -18.03 -5.81
C GLY A 38 -6.26 -17.12 -6.20
N TRP A 39 -6.89 -16.38 -5.28
CA TRP A 39 -8.14 -15.65 -5.60
C TRP A 39 -7.92 -14.37 -6.41
N VAL A 40 -6.80 -13.67 -6.23
CA VAL A 40 -6.42 -12.52 -7.06
C VAL A 40 -6.36 -12.92 -8.55
N ARG A 41 -5.91 -14.15 -8.86
CA ARG A 41 -5.89 -14.67 -10.24
C ARG A 41 -7.28 -14.81 -10.87
N VAL A 42 -8.34 -14.87 -10.07
CA VAL A 42 -9.74 -14.91 -10.53
C VAL A 42 -10.35 -13.51 -10.53
N LEU A 43 -10.25 -12.81 -9.39
CA LEU A 43 -10.86 -11.50 -9.18
C LEU A 43 -10.30 -10.45 -10.13
N HIS A 44 -8.96 -10.40 -10.30
CA HIS A 44 -8.32 -9.40 -11.16
C HIS A 44 -8.81 -9.48 -12.61
N PRO A 45 -8.80 -10.63 -13.32
CA PRO A 45 -9.34 -10.70 -14.68
C PRO A 45 -10.83 -10.39 -14.83
N LEU A 46 -11.66 -10.77 -13.85
CA LEU A 46 -13.07 -10.35 -13.85
C LEU A 46 -13.17 -8.82 -13.79
N PHE A 47 -12.46 -8.21 -12.85
CA PHE A 47 -12.52 -6.77 -12.66
C PHE A 47 -11.90 -5.99 -13.82
N LEU A 48 -10.78 -6.48 -14.36
CA LEU A 48 -10.16 -5.93 -15.57
C LEU A 48 -11.14 -5.95 -16.74
N ARG A 49 -11.80 -7.08 -16.99
CA ARG A 49 -12.80 -7.19 -18.07
C ARG A 49 -13.93 -6.21 -17.83
N ALA A 50 -14.46 -6.15 -16.62
CA ALA A 50 -15.54 -5.22 -16.26
C ALA A 50 -15.19 -3.78 -16.63
N ILE A 51 -14.03 -3.29 -16.17
CA ILE A 51 -13.56 -1.93 -16.44
C ILE A 51 -13.28 -1.72 -17.94
N CYS A 52 -12.55 -2.63 -18.59
CA CYS A 52 -12.04 -2.40 -19.94
C CYS A 52 -13.11 -2.51 -21.03
N THR A 53 -14.24 -3.17 -20.72
CA THR A 53 -15.37 -3.42 -21.63
C THR A 53 -16.61 -2.60 -21.32
N ALA A 54 -16.59 -1.84 -20.24
CA ALA A 54 -17.61 -0.84 -19.97
C ALA A 54 -17.83 0.03 -21.21
N ALA A 55 -19.08 0.34 -21.52
CA ALA A 55 -19.46 1.06 -22.72
C ALA A 55 -18.95 2.52 -22.68
N THR A 56 -18.76 3.06 -21.48
CA THR A 56 -18.29 4.44 -21.26
C THR A 56 -17.28 4.54 -20.12
N PRO A 57 -16.44 5.59 -20.09
CA PRO A 57 -15.57 5.88 -18.95
C PRO A 57 -16.34 6.01 -17.63
N THR A 58 -17.49 6.67 -17.63
CA THR A 58 -18.35 6.84 -16.44
C THR A 58 -18.85 5.51 -15.89
N GLU A 59 -19.21 4.57 -16.77
CA GLU A 59 -19.61 3.22 -16.34
C GLU A 59 -18.43 2.48 -15.69
N ALA A 60 -17.21 2.61 -16.25
CA ALA A 60 -16.01 2.01 -15.67
C ALA A 60 -15.71 2.57 -14.25
N GLU A 61 -15.83 3.88 -14.07
CA GLU A 61 -15.70 4.53 -12.76
C GLU A 61 -16.76 4.06 -11.76
N GLN A 62 -18.01 3.88 -12.22
CA GLN A 62 -19.10 3.37 -11.39
C GLN A 62 -18.87 1.92 -10.95
N ILE A 63 -18.29 1.07 -11.80
CA ILE A 63 -17.92 -0.30 -11.44
C ILE A 63 -16.92 -0.29 -10.27
N VAL A 64 -15.86 0.52 -10.38
CA VAL A 64 -14.86 0.71 -9.32
C VAL A 64 -15.52 1.23 -8.04
N THR A 65 -16.31 2.29 -8.16
CA THR A 65 -16.97 2.96 -7.02
C THR A 65 -17.94 2.04 -6.30
N ASN A 66 -18.73 1.25 -7.04
CA ASN A 66 -19.70 0.34 -6.46
C ASN A 66 -19.01 -0.80 -5.71
N HIS A 67 -17.97 -1.40 -6.31
CA HIS A 67 -17.19 -2.45 -5.66
C HIS A 67 -16.50 -1.93 -4.39
N TYR A 68 -15.89 -0.74 -4.47
CA TYR A 68 -15.31 -0.06 -3.31
C TYR A 68 -16.33 0.15 -2.18
N ARG A 69 -17.54 0.64 -2.49
CA ARG A 69 -18.59 0.85 -1.48
C ARG A 69 -19.07 -0.44 -0.83
N THR A 70 -19.05 -1.55 -1.55
CA THR A 70 -19.53 -2.85 -1.05
C THR A 70 -18.46 -3.61 -0.29
N CYS A 71 -17.22 -3.62 -0.79
CA CYS A 71 -16.15 -4.48 -0.28
C CYS A 71 -15.08 -3.72 0.52
N GLY A 72 -15.09 -2.39 0.48
CA GLY A 72 -14.12 -1.55 1.19
C GLY A 72 -12.83 -1.27 0.40
N LEU A 73 -12.03 -0.36 0.96
CA LEU A 73 -10.82 0.18 0.32
C LEU A 73 -9.71 -0.88 0.16
N VAL A 74 -9.51 -1.70 1.20
CA VAL A 74 -8.46 -2.73 1.21
C VAL A 74 -8.75 -3.80 0.16
N ALA A 75 -9.97 -4.33 0.15
CA ALA A 75 -10.33 -5.41 -0.78
C ALA A 75 -10.17 -4.99 -2.26
N ILE A 76 -10.67 -3.81 -2.64
CA ILE A 76 -10.57 -3.36 -4.03
C ILE A 76 -9.12 -3.09 -4.46
N THR A 77 -8.28 -2.57 -3.56
CA THR A 77 -6.87 -2.34 -3.86
C THR A 77 -6.13 -3.66 -4.01
N HIS A 78 -6.45 -4.70 -3.23
CA HIS A 78 -5.86 -6.04 -3.39
C HIS A 78 -6.29 -6.71 -4.70
N VAL A 79 -7.53 -6.52 -5.14
CA VAL A 79 -8.00 -7.03 -6.45
C VAL A 79 -7.29 -6.35 -7.62
N LEU A 80 -7.00 -5.06 -7.49
CA LEU A 80 -6.34 -4.26 -8.52
C LEU A 80 -4.80 -4.28 -8.43
N ALA A 81 -4.26 -4.67 -7.28
CA ALA A 81 -2.84 -4.84 -7.06
C ALA A 81 -2.35 -6.05 -7.87
N HIS A 82 -1.25 -5.86 -8.59
CA HIS A 82 -0.57 -6.88 -9.38
C HIS A 82 -1.42 -7.58 -10.44
N PRO A 83 -1.38 -7.11 -11.71
CA PRO A 83 -1.97 -7.89 -12.78
C PRO A 83 -1.16 -9.20 -12.94
N PRO A 84 -1.79 -10.38 -12.82
CA PRO A 84 -1.07 -11.66 -12.91
C PRO A 84 -0.60 -11.98 -14.35
N TYR A 85 -0.76 -11.04 -15.28
CA TYR A 85 -0.46 -11.15 -16.70
C TYR A 85 -0.19 -9.77 -17.31
N ALA A 86 0.43 -9.76 -18.50
CA ALA A 86 0.66 -8.54 -19.25
C ALA A 86 -0.66 -7.88 -19.68
N ILE A 87 -0.86 -6.62 -19.29
CA ILE A 87 -1.97 -5.78 -19.74
C ILE A 87 -1.50 -4.89 -20.91
N SER A 88 -2.38 -4.57 -21.86
CA SER A 88 -2.08 -3.58 -22.91
C SER A 88 -1.95 -2.17 -22.34
N ALA A 89 -1.26 -1.27 -23.06
CA ALA A 89 -1.16 0.14 -22.65
C ALA A 89 -2.54 0.80 -22.54
N ASP A 90 -3.44 0.52 -23.49
CA ASP A 90 -4.80 1.07 -23.51
C ASP A 90 -5.62 0.61 -22.30
N ASN A 91 -5.55 -0.68 -21.95
CA ASN A 91 -6.25 -1.19 -20.78
C ASN A 91 -5.69 -0.61 -19.48
N ARG A 92 -4.36 -0.42 -19.38
CA ARG A 92 -3.75 0.31 -18.24
C ARG A 92 -4.29 1.74 -18.13
N ALA A 93 -4.40 2.47 -19.24
CA ALA A 93 -4.95 3.83 -19.24
C ALA A 93 -6.41 3.86 -18.79
N LYS A 94 -7.24 2.91 -19.25
CA LYS A 94 -8.63 2.77 -18.82
C LYS A 94 -8.76 2.50 -17.32
N ILE A 95 -7.97 1.57 -16.78
CA ILE A 95 -7.97 1.27 -15.33
C ILE A 95 -7.56 2.52 -14.55
N LYS A 96 -6.48 3.18 -14.96
CA LYS A 96 -5.97 4.37 -14.28
C LYS A 96 -7.03 5.48 -14.25
N HIS A 97 -7.72 5.70 -15.36
CA HIS A 97 -8.82 6.66 -15.40
C HIS A 97 -9.98 6.26 -14.49
N ALA A 98 -10.47 5.02 -14.60
CA ALA A 98 -11.58 4.49 -13.79
C ALA A 98 -11.30 4.47 -12.27
N THR A 99 -10.02 4.45 -11.88
CA THR A 99 -9.58 4.38 -10.47
C THR A 99 -9.15 5.73 -9.91
N THR A 100 -9.35 6.85 -10.60
CA THR A 100 -8.89 8.19 -10.16
C THR A 100 -9.32 8.52 -8.72
N THR A 101 -10.60 8.39 -8.40
CA THR A 101 -11.12 8.65 -7.04
C THR A 101 -10.58 7.64 -6.02
N LEU A 102 -10.51 6.36 -6.38
CA LEU A 102 -9.96 5.32 -5.52
C LEU A 102 -8.49 5.60 -5.17
N ARG A 103 -7.67 5.99 -6.16
CA ARG A 103 -6.26 6.32 -5.97
C ARG A 103 -6.11 7.50 -5.01
N LYS A 104 -6.94 8.53 -5.14
CA LYS A 104 -6.97 9.65 -4.19
C LYS A 104 -7.28 9.19 -2.76
N ASP A 105 -8.33 8.37 -2.59
CA ASP A 105 -8.71 7.84 -1.28
C ASP A 105 -7.59 6.98 -0.66
N VAL A 106 -6.88 6.18 -1.46
CA VAL A 106 -5.70 5.42 -1.00
C VAL A 106 -4.58 6.35 -0.55
N CYS A 107 -4.22 7.36 -1.35
CA CYS A 107 -3.22 8.35 -0.94
C CYS A 107 -3.61 9.03 0.37
N ASP A 108 -4.87 9.46 0.50
CA ASP A 108 -5.38 10.10 1.72
C ASP A 108 -5.35 9.15 2.93
N ALA A 109 -5.63 7.85 2.73
CA ALA A 109 -5.53 6.83 3.77
C ALA A 109 -4.08 6.57 4.21
N VAL A 110 -3.15 6.49 3.26
CA VAL A 110 -1.71 6.32 3.50
C VAL A 110 -1.16 7.53 4.25
N ILE A 111 -1.44 8.76 3.79
CA ILE A 111 -1.01 9.99 4.47
C ILE A 111 -1.58 10.05 5.89
N ARG A 112 -2.84 9.66 6.08
CA ARG A 112 -3.43 9.59 7.42
C ARG A 112 -2.69 8.60 8.30
N ASP A 113 -2.36 7.41 7.80
CA ASP A 113 -1.53 6.46 8.56
C ASP A 113 -0.18 7.05 8.95
N LEU A 114 0.52 7.67 8.00
CA LEU A 114 1.85 8.24 8.22
C LEU A 114 1.85 9.37 9.26
N THR A 115 0.75 10.11 9.37
CA THR A 115 0.70 11.37 10.13
C THR A 115 -0.14 11.32 11.40
N THR A 116 -0.93 10.27 11.64
CA THR A 116 -1.76 10.17 12.85
C THR A 116 -1.28 9.09 13.81
N ASN A 117 -1.22 9.43 15.10
CA ASN A 117 -0.99 8.44 16.15
C ASN A 117 -2.18 7.48 16.23
N ARG A 118 -1.91 6.18 16.09
CA ARG A 118 -2.93 5.12 16.14
C ARG A 118 -2.83 4.36 17.46
N THR A 119 -3.99 4.10 18.07
CA THR A 119 -4.07 3.14 19.18
C THR A 119 -3.74 1.73 18.67
N GLN A 120 -3.35 0.82 19.57
CA GLN A 120 -2.96 -0.55 19.21
C GLN A 120 -4.05 -1.26 18.39
N ASP A 121 -5.33 -1.04 18.70
CA ASP A 121 -6.48 -1.62 17.99
C ASP A 121 -6.64 -1.07 16.56
N GLN A 122 -6.28 0.20 16.34
CA GLN A 122 -6.37 0.86 15.03
C GLN A 122 -5.24 0.48 14.08
N ARG A 123 -4.18 -0.17 14.57
CA ARG A 123 -3.05 -0.57 13.73
C ARG A 123 -3.47 -1.58 12.68
N ARG A 124 -4.49 -2.41 12.89
CA ARG A 124 -4.81 -3.49 11.94
C ARG A 124 -5.56 -3.06 10.67
N MET A 125 -6.24 -1.91 10.67
CA MET A 125 -7.31 -1.68 9.69
C MET A 125 -6.96 -0.84 8.44
N SER A 126 -5.81 -0.18 8.35
CA SER A 126 -5.42 0.61 7.16
C SER A 126 -3.95 1.05 7.20
N GLN A 127 -2.99 0.12 7.28
CA GLN A 127 -1.58 0.49 7.33
C GLN A 127 -1.06 0.83 5.93
N VAL A 128 -0.02 1.67 5.84
CA VAL A 128 0.72 1.88 4.58
C VAL A 128 1.12 0.54 3.94
N LEU A 129 1.57 -0.41 4.78
CA LEU A 129 1.94 -1.76 4.36
C LEU A 129 0.82 -2.50 3.62
N THR A 130 -0.44 -2.23 3.95
CA THR A 130 -1.61 -2.85 3.30
C THR A 130 -1.75 -2.45 1.82
N PHE A 131 -1.23 -1.27 1.45
CA PHE A 131 -1.43 -0.68 0.14
C PHE A 131 -0.19 -0.72 -0.77
N LEU A 132 0.98 -1.16 -0.27
CA LEU A 132 2.26 -1.08 -1.00
C LEU A 132 2.18 -1.66 -2.42
N ASP A 133 1.50 -2.79 -2.55
CA ASP A 133 1.32 -3.52 -3.80
C ASP A 133 0.44 -2.81 -4.84
N TYR A 134 -0.33 -1.80 -4.42
CA TYR A 134 -1.20 -0.98 -5.27
C TYR A 134 -0.59 0.39 -5.61
N LEU A 135 0.39 0.87 -4.83
CA LEU A 135 0.99 2.20 -5.01
C LEU A 135 1.97 2.22 -6.19
N ASP A 136 1.69 3.07 -7.17
CA ASP A 136 2.61 3.37 -8.27
C ASP A 136 3.40 4.67 -8.04
N ASP A 137 4.35 4.97 -8.94
CA ASP A 137 5.27 6.11 -8.82
C ASP A 137 4.55 7.47 -8.74
N GLU A 138 3.40 7.60 -9.41
CA GLU A 138 2.60 8.83 -9.35
C GLU A 138 1.95 8.98 -7.96
N MET A 139 1.40 7.90 -7.42
CA MET A 139 0.84 7.91 -6.06
C MET A 139 1.93 8.19 -5.02
N TRP A 140 3.10 7.57 -5.13
CA TRP A 140 4.24 7.86 -4.27
C TRP A 140 4.66 9.33 -4.34
N THR A 141 4.67 9.92 -5.54
CA THR A 141 4.95 11.34 -5.72
C THR A 141 3.90 12.22 -5.04
N GLN A 142 2.61 11.93 -5.20
CA GLN A 142 1.54 12.67 -4.51
C GLN A 142 1.62 12.55 -2.98
N ILE A 143 2.02 11.38 -2.46
CA ILE A 143 2.22 11.19 -1.02
C ILE A 143 3.41 12.04 -0.54
N ARG A 144 4.55 12.01 -1.25
CA ARG A 144 5.73 12.83 -0.94
C ARG A 144 5.43 14.33 -0.91
N GLU A 145 4.71 14.83 -1.92
CA GLU A 145 4.32 16.25 -1.98
C GLU A 145 3.58 16.74 -0.72
N ARG A 146 2.92 15.83 0.02
CA ARG A 146 2.27 16.17 1.29
C ARG A 146 3.14 15.90 2.53
N ILE A 147 4.08 14.97 2.45
CA ILE A 147 4.95 14.56 3.56
C ILE A 147 6.19 15.46 3.67
N ASP A 148 6.80 15.85 2.55
CA ASP A 148 8.03 16.67 2.54
C ASP A 148 7.88 17.98 3.33
N PRO A 149 6.79 18.77 3.19
CA PRO A 149 6.61 19.97 4.01
C PRO A 149 6.53 19.71 5.51
N MET A 150 6.06 18.52 5.92
CA MET A 150 5.94 18.13 7.31
C MET A 150 7.30 17.73 7.90
N LEU A 151 8.14 17.07 7.09
CA LEU A 151 9.55 16.80 7.43
C LEU A 151 10.35 18.10 7.54
N ASP A 152 10.21 19.01 6.58
CA ASP A 152 10.89 20.31 6.58
C ASP A 152 10.51 21.17 7.79
N ALA A 153 9.23 21.16 8.16
CA ALA A 153 8.72 21.84 9.35
C ALA A 153 9.01 21.10 10.67
N ARG A 154 9.62 19.90 10.61
CA ARG A 154 9.87 19.01 11.75
C ARG A 154 8.63 18.69 12.59
N THR A 155 7.46 18.62 11.94
CA THR A 155 6.22 18.19 12.61
C THR A 155 6.12 16.67 12.70
N ILE A 156 6.87 15.96 11.86
CA ILE A 156 7.12 14.51 11.89
C ILE A 156 8.61 14.27 11.63
N THR A 157 9.14 13.14 12.08
CA THR A 157 10.53 12.74 11.84
C THR A 157 10.62 11.59 10.82
N GLN A 158 11.81 11.35 10.27
CA GLN A 158 12.07 10.18 9.42
C GLN A 158 11.88 8.87 10.20
N GLY A 159 12.19 8.86 11.51
CA GLY A 159 11.92 7.73 12.40
C GLY A 159 10.43 7.43 12.55
N ASP A 160 9.58 8.46 12.70
CA ASP A 160 8.11 8.28 12.79
C ASP A 160 7.54 7.65 11.52
N LEU A 161 8.06 8.08 10.35
CA LEU A 161 7.69 7.52 9.06
C LEU A 161 8.20 6.09 8.92
N ALA A 162 9.49 5.85 9.19
CA ALA A 162 10.12 4.54 9.05
C ALA A 162 9.47 3.46 9.94
N ALA A 163 8.95 3.84 11.11
CA ALA A 163 8.15 2.97 11.98
C ALA A 163 6.96 2.35 11.25
N ARG A 164 6.35 3.04 10.27
CA ARG A 164 5.22 2.57 9.46
C ARG A 164 5.61 1.55 8.40
N PHE A 165 6.91 1.40 8.16
CA PHE A 165 7.48 0.46 7.21
C PHE A 165 8.08 -0.77 7.91
N VAL A 166 7.82 -0.96 9.20
CA VAL A 166 8.20 -2.16 9.95
C VAL A 166 6.99 -3.10 10.04
N SER A 167 7.11 -4.31 9.50
CA SER A 167 6.02 -5.30 9.54
C SER A 167 5.79 -5.85 10.95
N THR A 168 4.52 -5.98 11.32
CA THR A 168 4.10 -6.51 12.63
C THR A 168 3.24 -7.78 12.54
N PHE A 169 3.12 -8.40 11.36
CA PHE A 169 2.00 -9.31 11.05
C PHE A 169 2.30 -10.81 10.99
N SER A 170 3.55 -11.27 10.88
CA SER A 170 3.85 -12.71 10.80
C SER A 170 5.13 -13.08 11.54
N GLU A 171 5.18 -14.21 12.24
CA GLU A 171 6.42 -14.67 12.92
C GLU A 171 7.64 -14.78 12.00
N GLU A 172 7.42 -14.91 10.67
CA GLU A 172 8.47 -14.97 9.65
C GLU A 172 8.92 -13.57 9.13
N ASP A 173 8.07 -12.54 9.20
CA ASP A 173 8.37 -11.15 8.78
C ASP A 173 8.21 -10.12 9.92
N ILE A 174 8.08 -10.57 11.18
CA ILE A 174 7.98 -9.68 12.33
C ILE A 174 9.27 -8.88 12.37
N ASN A 175 9.09 -7.57 12.37
CA ASN A 175 10.15 -6.60 12.30
C ASN A 175 10.92 -6.60 10.97
N LYS A 176 10.33 -7.04 9.86
CA LYS A 176 10.94 -6.75 8.55
C LYS A 176 10.76 -5.27 8.21
N PHE A 177 11.87 -4.57 7.97
CA PHE A 177 11.84 -3.20 7.47
C PHE A 177 11.73 -3.17 5.94
N HIS A 178 10.66 -2.58 5.43
CA HIS A 178 10.35 -2.37 4.03
C HIS A 178 11.16 -1.19 3.47
N ARG A 179 12.47 -1.41 3.37
CA ARG A 179 13.45 -0.38 2.99
C ARG A 179 13.15 0.23 1.62
N ASP A 180 12.95 -0.59 0.59
CA ASP A 180 12.79 -0.12 -0.78
C ASP A 180 11.54 0.76 -0.92
N GLU A 181 10.46 0.41 -0.22
CA GLU A 181 9.24 1.23 -0.18
C GLU A 181 9.42 2.50 0.66
N PHE A 182 10.18 2.44 1.75
CA PHE A 182 10.53 3.63 2.51
C PHE A 182 11.39 4.61 1.67
N GLU A 183 12.33 4.12 0.86
CA GLU A 183 13.14 4.95 -0.04
C GLU A 183 12.31 5.65 -1.12
N LYS A 184 11.15 5.10 -1.52
CA LYS A 184 10.20 5.79 -2.41
C LYS A 184 9.54 6.99 -1.73
N LEU A 185 9.39 6.95 -0.41
CA LEU A 185 8.83 8.03 0.39
C LEU A 185 9.90 9.05 0.79
N VAL A 186 10.98 8.60 1.42
CA VAL A 186 12.11 9.44 1.81
C VAL A 186 13.35 8.92 1.07
N PRO A 187 13.82 9.60 0.01
CA PRO A 187 14.97 9.15 -0.75
C PRO A 187 16.19 8.94 0.15
N PHE A 188 16.96 7.88 -0.11
CA PHE A 188 18.13 7.49 0.70
C PHE A 188 19.14 8.64 0.90
N ALA A 189 19.37 9.44 -0.14
CA ALA A 189 20.27 10.61 -0.07
C ALA A 189 19.81 11.70 0.91
N SER A 190 18.54 11.71 1.30
CA SER A 190 17.97 12.65 2.26
C SER A 190 17.93 12.10 3.68
N TRP A 191 18.39 10.87 3.91
CA TRP A 191 18.33 10.25 5.22
C TRP A 191 19.30 10.93 6.20
N ARG A 192 18.84 11.17 7.42
CA ARG A 192 19.64 11.85 8.44
C ARG A 192 19.58 11.12 9.76
N SER A 193 20.73 10.79 10.34
CA SER A 193 20.82 10.06 11.60
C SER A 193 20.15 10.79 12.76
N ASP A 194 20.13 12.13 12.76
CA ASP A 194 19.45 12.96 13.78
C ASP A 194 17.92 13.00 13.64
N GLN A 195 17.36 12.34 12.63
CA GLN A 195 15.91 12.17 12.45
C GLN A 195 15.41 10.78 12.88
N PHE A 196 16.30 9.95 13.44
CA PHE A 196 15.96 8.64 14.01
C PHE A 196 16.26 8.65 15.52
N PRO A 197 15.44 7.98 16.34
CA PRO A 197 15.70 7.86 17.77
C PRO A 197 17.06 7.19 18.03
N GLU A 198 17.65 7.47 19.18
CA GLU A 198 18.79 6.68 19.66
C GLU A 198 18.34 5.28 20.01
N ASP A 199 19.19 4.29 19.73
CA ASP A 199 18.90 2.92 20.11
C ASP A 199 19.09 2.75 21.62
N ASP A 200 17.99 2.68 22.35
CA ASP A 200 18.00 2.12 23.69
C ASP A 200 17.79 0.60 23.58
N THR A 201 18.88 -0.15 23.67
CA THR A 201 18.91 -1.63 23.65
C THR A 201 18.02 -2.30 24.70
N SER A 202 17.44 -1.55 25.64
CA SER A 202 16.52 -2.07 26.67
C SER A 202 15.07 -2.28 26.21
N SER A 203 14.64 -1.71 25.08
CA SER A 203 13.26 -1.85 24.59
C SER A 203 12.98 -3.23 24.00
N LEU A 204 11.96 -3.91 24.56
CA LEU A 204 11.51 -5.24 24.14
C LEU A 204 10.93 -5.19 22.73
N LEU A 205 11.47 -6.03 21.84
CA LEU A 205 11.05 -6.20 20.43
C LEU A 205 9.61 -6.71 20.24
N GLU A 206 8.91 -7.04 21.33
CA GLU A 206 7.54 -7.54 21.33
C GLU A 206 6.51 -6.40 21.39
N ASP A 207 6.93 -5.17 21.70
CA ASP A 207 6.06 -4.01 21.67
C ASP A 207 5.92 -3.47 20.23
N THR A 208 4.67 -3.39 19.76
CA THR A 208 4.33 -2.91 18.40
C THR A 208 3.92 -1.44 18.40
N THR A 209 4.21 -0.68 19.48
CA THR A 209 4.00 0.77 19.50
C THR A 209 4.79 1.49 18.43
N LEU A 210 4.31 2.66 18.00
CA LEU A 210 5.03 3.48 17.01
C LEU A 210 6.41 3.87 17.51
N GLU A 211 6.54 4.12 18.82
CA GLU A 211 7.82 4.40 19.47
C GLU A 211 8.77 3.18 19.35
N SER A 212 8.29 1.99 19.73
CA SER A 212 9.07 0.75 19.63
C SER A 212 9.42 0.39 18.17
N LEU A 213 8.51 0.63 17.22
CA LEU A 213 8.76 0.45 15.79
C LEU A 213 9.73 1.50 15.22
N ALA A 214 9.73 2.73 15.73
CA ALA A 214 10.70 3.76 15.36
C ALA A 214 12.10 3.41 15.85
N ILE A 215 12.23 2.87 17.07
CA ILE A 215 13.49 2.33 17.60
C ILE A 215 13.95 1.15 16.73
N TYR A 216 13.04 0.25 16.37
CA TYR A 216 13.36 -0.86 15.49
C TYR A 216 13.88 -0.40 14.12
N ALA A 217 13.17 0.54 13.48
CA ALA A 217 13.62 1.12 12.22
C ALA A 217 14.99 1.80 12.36
N ALA A 218 15.22 2.53 13.46
CA ALA A 218 16.51 3.17 13.74
C ALA A 218 17.67 2.16 13.86
N ARG A 219 17.44 1.00 14.48
CA ARG A 219 18.44 -0.09 14.57
C ARG A 219 18.91 -0.59 13.21
N ILE A 220 18.04 -0.51 12.20
CA ILE A 220 18.39 -0.92 10.83
C ILE A 220 19.01 0.24 10.06
N VAL A 221 18.42 1.44 10.16
CA VAL A 221 18.80 2.60 9.34
C VAL A 221 20.12 3.22 9.80
N ARG A 222 20.34 3.41 11.11
CA ARG A 222 21.52 4.12 11.62
C ARG A 222 22.85 3.44 11.23
N PRO A 223 23.02 2.11 11.35
CA PRO A 223 24.24 1.45 10.89
C PRO A 223 24.49 1.64 9.38
N ILE A 224 23.45 1.73 8.56
CA ILE A 224 23.58 1.99 7.12
C ILE A 224 24.13 3.40 6.87
N LEU A 225 23.68 4.39 7.64
CA LEU A 225 24.16 5.77 7.55
C LEU A 225 25.59 5.91 8.08
N GLU A 226 25.93 5.21 9.17
CA GLU A 226 27.26 5.24 9.79
C GLU A 226 28.32 4.51 8.97
N ALA A 227 27.93 3.50 8.18
CA ALA A 227 28.82 2.78 7.29
C ALA A 227 29.20 3.58 6.02
N GLN A 228 28.61 4.76 5.80
CA GLN A 228 28.98 5.59 4.66
C GLN A 228 30.31 6.31 4.91
N PRO A 229 31.25 6.29 3.93
CA PRO A 229 32.43 7.13 4.01
C PRO A 229 31.99 8.60 4.05
N PRO A 230 32.67 9.45 4.85
CA PRO A 230 32.34 10.87 4.90
C PRO A 230 32.42 11.43 3.48
N GLU A 231 31.35 12.11 3.03
CA GLU A 231 31.35 12.79 1.74
C GLU A 231 32.55 13.76 1.72
N THR A 232 33.55 13.44 0.87
CA THR A 232 34.62 14.37 0.55
C THR A 232 34.00 15.57 -0.13
N THR A 233 33.79 16.62 0.65
CA THR A 233 33.39 17.93 0.17
C THR A 233 34.51 18.45 -0.73
N GLY A 234 34.26 18.50 -2.03
CA GLY A 234 35.08 19.15 -3.04
C GLY A 234 34.61 20.57 -3.33
#